data_AF-A0A183F058-F1
#
_entry.id   AF-A0A183F058-F1
#
_cell.length_a   1.000
_cell.length_b   1.000
_cell.length_c   1.000
_cell.angle_alpha   90.00
_cell.angle_beta   90.00
_cell.angle_gamma   90.00
#
_symmetry.space_group_name_H-M   'P 1'
#
loop_
_entity.id
_entity.type
_entity.pdbx_description
1 polymer ?
#
loop_
_entity_poly.entity_id
_entity_poly.type
_entity_poly.pdbx_seq_one_letter_code
_entity_poly.pdbx_strand_id
1 'polypeptide(L)'
;MSLLQFLGDDMVKDAGLACRFIIAKMPLDAPIIDWDYYIERFGATVQKIITIPAALQNVPNPVPRIPFPDWLENKRQQRKNDHKQPKIDEIFKKRDPYLSADIENIFSPKSIKNGTLTQ
;
A
#
# COMPACT_ATOMS: atom_id res chain seq x y z
N MET A 1 -14.82 -0.98 36.60
CA MET A 1 -15.89 -0.21 37.26
C MET A 1 -17.03 -0.08 36.25
N SER A 2 -18.17 -0.74 36.47
CA SER A 2 -19.31 -0.65 35.53
C SER A 2 -20.07 0.66 35.72
N LEU A 3 -20.75 1.16 34.68
CA LEU A 3 -21.61 2.35 34.75
C LEU A 3 -22.66 2.27 35.87
N LEU A 4 -23.13 1.05 36.16
CA LEU A 4 -24.05 0.72 37.25
C LEU A 4 -23.51 1.13 38.63
N GLN A 5 -22.21 0.92 38.85
CA GLN A 5 -21.53 1.25 40.11
C GLN A 5 -21.44 2.78 40.34
N PHE A 6 -21.44 3.57 39.26
CA PHE A 6 -21.26 5.02 39.33
C PHE A 6 -22.57 5.80 39.33
N LEU A 7 -23.57 5.37 38.54
CA LEU A 7 -24.84 6.07 38.36
C LEU A 7 -25.98 5.51 39.23
N GLY A 8 -25.79 4.31 39.81
CA GLY A 8 -26.82 3.61 40.57
C GLY A 8 -27.81 2.85 39.69
N ASP A 9 -28.55 1.92 40.30
CA ASP A 9 -29.46 1.00 39.59
C ASP A 9 -30.60 1.73 38.86
N ASP A 10 -30.98 2.93 39.27
CA ASP A 10 -32.12 3.67 38.69
C ASP A 10 -31.94 4.05 37.22
N MET A 11 -30.71 4.27 36.74
CA MET A 11 -30.48 4.69 35.35
C MET A 11 -30.48 3.54 34.33
N VAL A 12 -30.44 2.27 34.77
CA VAL A 12 -30.25 1.10 33.90
C VAL A 12 -31.50 0.20 33.87
N LYS A 13 -32.56 0.58 34.57
CA LYS A 13 -33.80 -0.20 34.70
C LYS A 13 -34.67 -0.18 33.44
N ASP A 14 -34.63 0.92 32.68
CA ASP A 14 -35.47 1.09 31.49
C ASP A 14 -34.71 0.82 30.20
N ALA A 15 -35.35 0.12 29.27
CA ALA A 15 -34.83 -0.09 27.92
C ALA A 15 -34.77 1.24 27.15
N GLY A 16 -33.69 1.46 26.40
CA GLY A 16 -33.52 2.67 25.56
C GLY A 16 -32.57 3.73 26.13
N LEU A 17 -31.74 3.38 27.10
CA LEU A 17 -30.70 4.28 27.61
C LEU A 17 -29.75 4.72 26.47
N ALA A 18 -29.67 6.03 26.25
CA ALA A 18 -28.71 6.61 25.32
C ALA A 18 -27.30 6.57 25.92
N CYS A 19 -26.54 5.53 25.61
CA CYS A 19 -25.13 5.41 26.01
C CYS A 19 -24.26 6.42 25.26
N ARG A 20 -24.08 7.61 25.85
CA ARG A 20 -23.11 8.60 25.39
C ARG A 20 -21.76 8.30 26.06
N PHE A 21 -20.77 7.93 25.28
CA PHE A 21 -19.42 7.60 25.77
C PHE A 21 -18.34 8.18 24.85
N ILE A 22 -17.13 8.30 25.40
CA ILE A 22 -15.90 8.63 24.68
C ILE A 22 -14.89 7.51 24.88
N ILE A 23 -14.00 7.30 23.91
CA ILE A 23 -12.88 6.38 24.07
C ILE A 23 -11.70 7.14 24.64
N ALA A 24 -11.21 6.66 25.79
CA ALA A 24 -10.11 7.27 26.50
C ALA A 24 -8.85 6.41 26.40
N LYS A 25 -7.70 7.07 26.19
CA LYS A 25 -6.36 6.48 26.31
C LYS A 25 -5.88 6.81 27.72
N MET A 26 -5.28 5.87 28.43
CA MET A 26 -4.75 6.11 29.79
C MET A 26 -3.24 6.38 29.76
N PRO A 27 -2.84 7.65 29.73
CA PRO A 27 -1.53 8.11 30.21
C PRO A 27 -1.68 9.10 31.38
N LEU A 28 -0.73 9.12 32.32
CA LEU A 28 -0.78 10.01 33.49
C LEU A 28 -0.69 11.52 33.12
N ASP A 29 -0.11 11.83 31.96
CA ASP A 29 0.31 13.21 31.61
C ASP A 29 -0.26 13.74 30.27
N ALA A 30 -1.24 13.05 29.67
CA ALA A 30 -1.78 13.41 28.36
C ALA A 30 -3.32 13.56 28.38
N PRO A 31 -3.93 14.19 27.34
CA PRO A 31 -5.37 14.34 27.28
C PRO A 31 -6.06 12.98 27.32
N ILE A 32 -7.17 12.90 28.06
CA ILE A 32 -7.94 11.67 28.31
C ILE A 32 -8.41 11.00 27.01
N ILE A 33 -8.61 11.75 25.93
CA ILE A 33 -9.17 11.25 24.66
C ILE A 33 -8.13 10.46 23.86
N ASP A 34 -8.53 9.30 23.33
CA ASP A 34 -7.72 8.54 22.37
C ASP A 34 -7.81 9.14 20.94
N TRP A 35 -6.95 10.11 20.65
CA TRP A 35 -6.93 10.76 19.32
C TRP A 35 -6.59 9.79 18.19
N ASP A 36 -5.74 8.79 18.42
CA ASP A 36 -5.33 7.84 17.38
C ASP A 36 -6.54 7.04 16.89
N TYR A 37 -7.37 6.56 17.83
CA TYR A 37 -8.63 5.87 17.52
C TYR A 37 -9.56 6.70 16.62
N TYR A 38 -9.78 7.96 16.97
CA TYR A 38 -10.69 8.82 16.21
C TYR A 38 -10.10 9.24 14.85
N ILE A 39 -8.78 9.45 14.77
CA ILE A 39 -8.09 9.79 13.51
C ILE A 39 -8.20 8.62 12.52
N GLU A 40 -7.97 7.38 12.96
CA GLU A 40 -8.09 6.19 12.10
C GLU A 40 -9.50 6.05 11.54
N ARG A 41 -10.52 6.17 12.42
CA ARG A 41 -11.93 6.03 12.03
C ARG A 41 -12.40 7.16 11.10
N PHE A 42 -11.93 8.38 11.34
CA PHE A 42 -12.17 9.51 10.45
C PHE A 42 -11.49 9.28 9.10
N GLY A 43 -10.21 8.87 9.09
CA GLY A 43 -9.45 8.55 7.89
C GLY A 43 -10.14 7.50 7.02
N ALA A 44 -10.63 6.42 7.62
CA ALA A 44 -11.38 5.37 6.91
C ALA A 44 -12.69 5.90 6.28
N THR A 45 -13.38 6.82 6.95
CA THR A 45 -14.59 7.47 6.42
C THR A 45 -14.24 8.37 5.23
N VAL A 46 -13.21 9.20 5.36
CA VAL A 46 -12.72 10.07 4.28
C VAL A 46 -12.26 9.24 3.08
N GLN A 47 -11.58 8.11 3.29
CA GLN A 47 -11.18 7.22 2.22
C GLN A 47 -12.39 6.74 1.41
N LYS A 48 -13.45 6.28 2.08
CA LYS A 48 -14.66 5.75 1.41
C LYS A 48 -15.43 6.81 0.63
N ILE A 49 -15.52 8.04 1.17
CA ILE A 49 -16.36 9.10 0.59
C ILE A 49 -15.61 9.95 -0.44
N ILE A 50 -14.31 10.17 -0.24
CA ILE A 50 -13.53 11.15 -1.00
C ILE A 50 -12.39 10.47 -1.75
N THR A 51 -11.46 9.85 -1.02
CA THR A 51 -10.17 9.45 -1.58
C THR A 51 -10.30 8.27 -2.56
N ILE A 52 -11.03 7.22 -2.22
CA ILE A 52 -11.23 6.04 -3.09
C ILE A 52 -12.03 6.41 -4.35
N PRO A 53 -13.18 7.13 -4.28
CA PRO A 53 -13.87 7.60 -5.48
C PRO A 53 -12.99 8.46 -6.38
N ALA A 54 -12.20 9.38 -5.82
CA ALA A 54 -11.25 10.19 -6.58
C ALA A 54 -10.23 9.31 -7.33
N ALA A 55 -9.68 8.28 -6.68
CA ALA A 55 -8.74 7.35 -7.32
C ALA A 55 -9.36 6.57 -8.49
N LEU A 56 -10.59 6.07 -8.31
CA LEU A 56 -11.30 5.32 -9.34
C LEU A 56 -11.66 6.18 -10.55
N GLN A 57 -11.90 7.47 -10.33
CA GLN A 57 -12.12 8.48 -11.37
C GLN A 57 -10.81 9.00 -11.99
N ASN A 58 -9.66 8.44 -11.61
CA ASN A 58 -8.31 8.89 -12.02
C ASN A 58 -8.00 10.35 -11.64
N VAL A 59 -8.61 10.88 -10.60
CA VAL A 59 -8.30 12.20 -10.03
C VAL A 59 -7.15 12.03 -9.02
N PRO A 60 -6.16 12.96 -8.99
CA PRO A 60 -5.14 12.95 -7.94
C PRO A 60 -5.78 13.06 -6.55
N ASN A 61 -5.10 12.53 -5.53
CA ASN A 61 -5.63 12.56 -4.16
C ASN A 61 -5.90 14.01 -3.71
N PRO A 62 -7.17 14.42 -3.48
CA PRO A 62 -7.47 15.78 -3.02
C PRO A 62 -7.07 16.02 -1.56
N VAL A 63 -6.86 14.95 -0.78
CA VAL A 63 -6.45 15.04 0.63
C VAL A 63 -5.17 14.21 0.85
N PRO A 64 -3.97 14.79 0.59
CA PRO A 64 -2.70 14.06 0.67
C PRO A 64 -2.35 13.53 2.07
N ARG A 65 -2.95 14.11 3.13
CA ARG A 65 -2.76 13.68 4.52
C ARG A 65 -3.28 12.27 4.78
N ILE A 66 -4.23 11.82 3.97
CA ILE A 66 -4.85 10.50 4.07
C ILE A 66 -4.47 9.76 2.78
N PRO A 67 -3.44 8.91 2.81
CA PRO A 67 -3.01 8.19 1.62
C PRO A 67 -4.07 7.19 1.17
N PHE A 68 -3.93 6.72 -0.08
CA PHE A 68 -4.73 5.60 -0.57
C PHE A 68 -4.40 4.35 0.27
N PRO A 69 -5.36 3.44 0.45
CA PRO A 69 -5.07 2.16 1.06
C PRO A 69 -4.11 1.34 0.18
N ASP A 70 -3.24 0.55 0.81
CA ASP A 70 -2.12 -0.13 0.13
C ASP A 70 -2.55 -1.01 -1.04
N TRP A 71 -3.66 -1.74 -0.91
CA TRP A 71 -4.19 -2.56 -2.00
C TRP A 71 -4.55 -1.74 -3.25
N LEU A 72 -5.00 -0.50 -3.07
CA LEU A 72 -5.38 0.41 -4.16
C LEU A 72 -4.13 1.04 -4.78
N GLU A 73 -3.14 1.40 -3.97
CA GLU A 73 -1.84 1.90 -4.44
C GLU A 73 -1.12 0.82 -5.26
N ASN A 74 -1.08 -0.41 -4.76
CA ASN A 74 -0.49 -1.56 -5.44
C ASN A 74 -1.16 -1.82 -6.79
N LYS A 75 -2.50 -1.76 -6.84
CA LYS A 75 -3.26 -1.89 -8.09
C LYS A 75 -2.94 -0.77 -9.08
N ARG A 76 -2.77 0.47 -8.60
CA ARG A 76 -2.35 1.61 -9.44
C ARG A 76 -0.93 1.46 -9.96
N GLN A 77 0.00 1.00 -9.12
CA GLN A 77 1.39 0.75 -9.51
C GLN A 77 1.51 -0.38 -10.53
N GLN A 78 0.73 -1.47 -10.35
CA GLN A 78 0.63 -2.55 -11.34
C GLN A 78 0.18 -2.01 -12.70
N ARG A 79 -0.90 -1.20 -12.76
CA ARG A 79 -1.36 -0.59 -14.02
C ARG A 79 -0.29 0.29 -14.70
N LYS A 80 0.56 0.98 -13.92
CA LYS A 80 1.68 1.77 -14.45
C LYS A 80 2.84 0.90 -14.94
N ASN A 81 3.03 -0.27 -14.35
CA ASN A 81 4.12 -1.19 -14.64
C ASN A 81 3.74 -2.33 -15.61
N ASP A 82 2.45 -2.46 -15.94
CA ASP A 82 1.91 -3.47 -16.86
C ASP A 82 2.62 -3.41 -18.23
N HIS A 83 2.89 -2.19 -18.70
CA HIS A 83 3.60 -1.94 -19.96
C HIS A 83 5.13 -2.00 -19.85
N LYS A 84 5.68 -2.39 -18.69
CA LYS A 84 7.13 -2.45 -18.43
C LYS A 84 7.67 -3.87 -18.35
N GLN A 85 6.81 -4.90 -18.39
CA GLN A 85 7.27 -6.29 -18.43
C GLN A 85 7.72 -6.64 -19.86
N PRO A 86 9.00 -6.99 -20.09
CA PRO A 86 9.44 -7.53 -21.38
C PRO A 86 8.73 -8.86 -21.63
N LYS A 87 8.50 -9.19 -22.91
CA LYS A 87 7.83 -10.46 -23.25
C LYS A 87 8.67 -11.62 -22.74
N ILE A 88 8.01 -12.70 -22.29
CA ILE A 88 8.67 -13.93 -21.88
C ILE A 88 9.62 -14.45 -22.97
N ASP A 89 9.23 -14.30 -24.24
CA ASP A 89 10.07 -14.65 -25.40
C ASP A 89 11.40 -13.88 -25.45
N GLU A 90 11.45 -12.67 -24.90
CA GLU A 90 12.67 -11.85 -24.81
C GLU A 90 13.55 -12.29 -23.65
N ILE A 91 12.94 -12.78 -22.56
CA ILE A 91 13.64 -13.30 -21.37
C ILE A 91 14.32 -14.63 -21.67
N PHE A 92 13.66 -15.51 -22.44
CA PHE A 92 14.15 -16.85 -22.76
C PHE A 92 14.86 -16.96 -24.12
N LYS A 93 15.35 -15.85 -24.69
CA LYS A 93 16.22 -15.95 -25.87
C LYS A 93 17.42 -16.83 -25.53
N LYS A 94 17.56 -17.93 -26.28
CA LYS A 94 18.71 -18.82 -26.20
C LYS A 94 19.98 -17.97 -26.29
N ARG A 95 20.75 -17.95 -25.21
CA ARG A 95 22.01 -17.19 -25.14
C ARG A 95 22.92 -17.68 -26.25
N ASP A 96 23.53 -16.76 -26.99
CA ASP A 96 24.42 -17.10 -28.08
C ASP A 96 25.61 -17.92 -27.53
N PRO A 97 25.79 -19.20 -27.96
CA PRO A 97 26.86 -20.07 -27.48
C PRO A 97 28.27 -19.51 -27.71
N TYR A 98 28.40 -18.49 -28.57
CA TYR A 98 29.66 -17.85 -28.90
C TYR A 98 29.95 -16.58 -28.09
N LEU A 99 28.97 -16.06 -27.34
CA LEU A 99 29.09 -14.84 -26.54
C LEU A 99 29.25 -15.10 -25.03
N SER A 100 29.06 -16.34 -24.57
CA SER A 100 29.55 -16.74 -23.26
C SER A 100 31.05 -17.00 -23.35
N ALA A 101 31.83 -16.06 -22.81
CA ALA A 101 33.20 -16.33 -22.39
C ALA A 101 33.15 -17.26 -21.16
N ASP A 102 32.69 -18.48 -21.39
CA ASP A 102 32.88 -19.58 -20.45
C ASP A 102 34.38 -19.93 -20.49
N ILE A 103 34.92 -20.36 -19.36
CA ILE A 103 36.36 -20.61 -19.16
C ILE A 103 36.93 -21.56 -20.24
N GLU A 104 36.09 -22.38 -20.87
CA GLU A 104 36.47 -23.33 -21.92
C GLU A 104 36.59 -22.73 -23.34
N ASN A 105 36.04 -21.53 -23.60
CA ASN A 105 36.07 -20.90 -24.93
C ASN A 105 37.36 -20.11 -25.22
N ILE A 106 38.27 -19.98 -24.25
CA ILE A 106 39.53 -19.22 -24.36
C ILE A 106 40.46 -19.81 -25.44
N PHE A 107 40.31 -21.09 -25.79
CA PHE A 107 41.17 -21.79 -26.76
C PHE A 107 40.46 -22.18 -28.07
N SER A 108 39.21 -21.73 -28.29
CA SER A 108 38.47 -22.09 -29.51
C SER A 108 38.91 -21.23 -30.71
N PRO A 109 39.30 -21.84 -31.85
CA PRO A 109 39.93 -21.13 -32.98
C PRO A 109 39.00 -20.19 -33.79
N LYS A 110 37.78 -19.89 -33.31
CA LYS A 110 36.76 -19.11 -34.04
C LYS A 110 36.54 -17.67 -33.54
N SER A 111 37.25 -17.19 -32.52
CA SER A 111 37.01 -15.85 -31.94
C SER A 111 37.52 -14.67 -32.81
N ILE A 112 38.33 -14.91 -33.85
CA ILE A 112 38.95 -13.83 -34.64
C ILE A 112 38.31 -13.69 -36.02
N LYS A 113 37.01 -13.32 -36.12
CA LYS A 113 36.48 -12.61 -37.31
C LYS A 113 35.25 -11.80 -36.90
N ASN A 114 35.43 -10.48 -36.77
CA ASN A 114 34.60 -9.42 -37.37
C ASN A 114 34.80 -8.11 -36.59
N GLY A 115 35.97 -7.50 -36.76
CA GLY A 115 36.09 -6.06 -36.69
C GLY A 115 35.71 -5.49 -38.04
N THR A 116 34.45 -5.09 -38.20
CA THR A 116 34.06 -4.16 -39.25
C THR A 116 33.65 -2.87 -38.57
N LEU A 117 34.56 -1.89 -38.63
CA LEU A 117 34.26 -0.48 -38.44
C LEU A 117 33.16 -0.06 -39.42
N THR A 118 32.02 0.40 -38.90
CA THR A 118 31.14 1.30 -39.66
C THR A 118 31.52 2.73 -39.27
N GLN A 119 31.86 3.53 -40.30
CA GLN A 119 31.96 4.99 -40.21
C GLN A 119 30.62 5.61 -39.77
#